data_AF-A0A5P1V2I0-F1
#
_entry.id   AF-A0A5P1V2I0-F1
#
_cell.length_a   1.000
_cell.length_b   1.000
_cell.length_c   1.000
_cell.angle_alpha   90.00
_cell.angle_beta   90.00
_cell.angle_gamma   90.00
#
_symmetry.space_group_name_H-M   'P 1'
#
loop_
_entity.id
_entity.type
_entity.pdbx_description
1 polymer ?
#
loop_
_entity_poly.entity_id
_entity_poly.type
_entity_poly.pdbx_seq_one_letter_code
_entity_poly.pdbx_strand_id
1 'polypeptide(L)'
;MCQRFEPKIIVIACNWCTYAGADLAGSLRYSYPSNVCIVRVPCSGRVEPEFVFHAFFSGADGVLIGGCHPGDCHYRYGNYYAHRRYNLLQRFLEVLGIEKERVRLEWISGAEGLKFAQVATEFTEKIRSLGPIKIERNHLIDWKELSRVVAAVGSAGKVFWNEAKCMTEVVLSFLDFVQKNSCAQCIPCRIGTKRIQEVLSGILSGSINGEAERLLHLLAEDIGYSSKCDLGRLAGKAVKYALNCCYEDILAHKEGICKENIPGHPGWDKVVSL
;
A
#
# COMPACT_ATOMS: atom_id res chain seq x y z
N MET A 1 -1.35 40.15 -18.58
CA MET A 1 -1.46 39.72 -17.16
C MET A 1 -0.86 38.32 -17.06
N CYS A 2 0.28 38.15 -16.40
CA CYS A 2 0.79 36.80 -16.08
C CYS A 2 -0.22 36.13 -15.16
N GLN A 3 -0.80 35.00 -15.57
CA GLN A 3 -1.66 34.20 -14.70
C GLN A 3 -0.83 33.80 -13.46
N ARG A 4 -1.30 34.19 -12.27
CA ARG A 4 -0.71 33.71 -11.01
C ARG A 4 -0.85 32.19 -10.99
N PHE A 5 0.25 31.50 -10.74
CA PHE A 5 0.27 30.05 -10.58
C PHE A 5 -0.62 29.64 -9.42
N GLU A 6 -1.60 28.78 -9.69
CA GLU A 6 -2.44 28.16 -8.66
C GLU A 6 -2.07 26.67 -8.58
N PRO A 7 -1.52 26.19 -7.44
CA PRO A 7 -1.03 24.83 -7.33
C PRO A 7 -2.19 23.82 -7.31
N LYS A 8 -1.97 22.62 -7.83
CA LYS A 8 -2.92 21.51 -7.69
C LYS A 8 -2.57 20.67 -6.47
N ILE A 9 -3.44 20.68 -5.45
CA ILE A 9 -3.19 19.99 -4.19
C ILE A 9 -4.08 18.75 -4.09
N ILE A 10 -3.45 17.59 -3.84
CA ILE A 10 -4.15 16.35 -3.51
C ILE A 10 -4.03 16.07 -2.02
N VAL A 11 -5.16 15.85 -1.35
CA VAL A 11 -5.21 15.45 0.06
C VAL A 11 -5.66 14.00 0.16
N ILE A 12 -4.78 13.10 0.59
CA ILE A 12 -5.14 11.71 0.84
C ILE A 12 -5.54 11.58 2.31
N ALA A 13 -6.85 11.54 2.57
CA ALA A 13 -7.40 11.62 3.91
C ALA A 13 -7.93 10.26 4.40
N CYS A 14 -7.55 9.87 5.62
CA CYS A 14 -8.15 8.72 6.26
C CYS A 14 -9.64 8.96 6.56
N ASN A 15 -10.47 7.94 6.36
CA ASN A 15 -11.92 8.02 6.51
C ASN A 15 -12.36 8.47 7.91
N TRP A 16 -11.69 7.97 8.95
CA TRP A 16 -12.18 8.08 10.33
C TRP A 16 -11.85 9.39 11.03
N CYS A 17 -10.77 10.05 10.65
CA CYS A 17 -10.28 11.24 11.33
C CYS A 17 -10.19 12.41 10.36
N THR A 18 -9.21 12.42 9.46
CA THR A 18 -8.95 13.58 8.61
C THR A 18 -10.11 13.89 7.65
N TYR A 19 -10.73 12.87 7.06
CA TYR A 19 -11.88 13.09 6.18
C TYR A 19 -13.07 13.67 6.96
N ALA A 20 -13.34 13.14 8.14
CA ALA A 20 -14.35 13.70 9.06
C ALA A 20 -13.99 15.12 9.52
N GLY A 21 -12.71 15.43 9.74
CA GLY A 21 -12.22 16.78 10.04
C GLY A 21 -12.46 17.75 8.88
N ALA A 22 -12.28 17.29 7.64
CA ALA A 22 -12.62 18.08 6.45
C ALA A 22 -14.13 18.32 6.33
N ASP A 23 -14.95 17.30 6.59
CA ASP A 23 -16.42 17.44 6.62
C ASP A 23 -16.87 18.42 7.72
N LEU A 24 -16.24 18.37 8.89
CA LEU A 24 -16.48 19.31 9.97
C LEU A 24 -16.06 20.74 9.60
N ALA A 25 -14.95 20.91 8.89
CA ALA A 25 -14.53 22.22 8.39
C ALA A 25 -15.57 22.84 7.46
N GLY A 26 -16.16 22.03 6.56
CA GLY A 26 -17.28 22.46 5.72
C GLY A 26 -18.52 22.80 6.53
N SER A 27 -18.87 21.97 7.52
CA SER A 27 -20.04 22.18 8.39
C SER A 27 -19.94 23.46 9.22
N LEU A 28 -18.75 23.77 9.73
CA LEU A 28 -18.44 24.99 10.47
C LEU A 28 -18.11 26.18 9.57
N ARG A 29 -18.14 26.00 8.25
CA ARG A 29 -17.87 27.03 7.23
C ARG A 29 -16.49 27.67 7.34
N TYR A 30 -15.47 26.88 7.73
CA TYR A 30 -14.09 27.33 7.65
C TYR A 30 -13.63 27.39 6.21
N SER A 31 -13.17 28.56 5.78
CA SER A 31 -12.60 28.76 4.44
C SER A 31 -11.20 28.19 4.34
N TYR A 32 -10.92 27.52 3.23
CA TYR A 32 -9.59 27.10 2.80
C TYR A 32 -9.53 27.16 1.26
N PRO A 33 -8.33 27.11 0.64
CA PRO A 33 -8.18 27.21 -0.81
C PRO A 33 -8.99 26.15 -1.59
N SER A 34 -9.66 26.57 -2.67
CA SER A 34 -10.56 25.71 -3.46
C SER A 34 -9.87 24.75 -4.42
N ASN A 35 -8.56 24.87 -4.58
CA ASN A 35 -7.68 24.01 -5.38
C ASN A 35 -7.21 22.74 -4.64
N VAL A 36 -7.82 22.46 -3.50
CA VAL A 36 -7.59 21.26 -2.68
C VAL A 36 -8.59 20.18 -3.07
N CYS A 37 -8.10 19.03 -3.53
CA CYS A 37 -8.93 17.87 -3.89
C CYS A 37 -8.68 16.70 -2.92
N ILE A 38 -9.73 16.24 -2.25
CA ILE A 38 -9.63 15.21 -1.21
C ILE A 38 -9.92 13.82 -1.80
N VAL A 39 -8.97 12.91 -1.66
CA VAL A 39 -9.10 11.48 -1.95
C VAL A 39 -9.26 10.73 -0.64
N ARG A 40 -10.41 10.06 -0.49
CA ARG A 40 -10.72 9.29 0.72
C ARG A 40 -10.10 7.90 0.67
N VAL A 41 -9.39 7.52 1.72
CA VAL A 41 -8.90 6.16 1.93
C VAL A 41 -9.39 5.60 3.28
N PRO A 42 -9.54 4.28 3.45
CA PRO A 42 -9.99 3.72 4.72
C PRO A 42 -9.09 4.10 5.90
N CYS A 43 -7.77 4.18 5.68
CA CYS A 43 -6.76 4.48 6.70
C CYS A 43 -5.56 5.17 6.06
N SER A 44 -4.85 6.04 6.78
CA SER A 44 -3.55 6.58 6.32
C SER A 44 -2.52 5.48 6.10
N GLY A 45 -2.63 4.35 6.81
CA GLY A 45 -1.81 3.16 6.57
C GLY A 45 -2.02 2.50 5.21
N ARG A 46 -3.05 2.87 4.44
CA ARG A 46 -3.22 2.45 3.04
C ARG A 46 -2.36 3.28 2.08
N VAL A 47 -1.90 4.46 2.51
CA VAL A 47 -1.11 5.35 1.67
C VAL A 47 0.26 4.74 1.47
N GLU A 48 0.54 4.40 0.22
CA GLU A 48 1.83 3.90 -0.24
C GLU A 48 2.55 5.01 -1.01
N PRO A 49 3.89 5.03 -1.03
CA PRO A 49 4.67 6.00 -1.80
C PRO A 49 4.23 6.11 -3.27
N GLU A 50 3.79 5.00 -3.86
CA GLU A 50 3.25 4.96 -5.23
C GLU A 50 2.08 5.92 -5.45
N PHE A 51 1.20 6.10 -4.47
CA PHE A 51 0.07 7.02 -4.60
C PHE A 51 0.53 8.47 -4.71
N VAL A 52 1.61 8.80 -3.99
CA VAL A 52 2.19 10.15 -4.00
C VAL A 52 2.86 10.43 -5.33
N PHE A 53 3.66 9.49 -5.83
CA PHE A 53 4.27 9.60 -7.15
C PHE A 53 3.21 9.65 -8.25
N HIS A 54 2.17 8.82 -8.16
CA HIS A 54 1.03 8.86 -9.07
C HIS A 54 0.35 10.22 -9.11
N ALA A 55 0.14 10.87 -7.97
CA ALA A 55 -0.39 12.21 -7.92
C ALA A 55 0.52 13.21 -8.65
N PHE A 56 1.84 13.17 -8.41
CA PHE A 56 2.80 14.06 -9.08
C PHE A 56 2.84 13.87 -10.60
N PHE A 57 2.92 12.63 -11.08
CA PHE A 57 2.93 12.33 -12.52
C PHE A 57 1.58 12.65 -13.19
N SER A 58 0.48 12.62 -12.43
CA SER A 58 -0.83 13.09 -12.88
C SER A 58 -0.97 14.61 -12.87
N GLY A 59 0.06 15.34 -12.43
CA GLY A 59 0.13 16.80 -12.47
C GLY A 59 -0.26 17.50 -11.17
N ALA A 60 -0.28 16.82 -10.03
CA ALA A 60 -0.34 17.48 -8.72
C ALA A 60 0.97 18.22 -8.43
N ASP A 61 0.89 19.38 -7.79
CA ASP A 61 2.07 20.17 -7.38
C ASP A 61 2.45 19.91 -5.91
N GLY A 62 1.52 19.36 -5.13
CA GLY A 62 1.72 18.96 -3.74
C GLY A 62 0.72 17.89 -3.26
N VAL A 63 1.18 17.04 -2.35
CA VAL A 63 0.40 15.95 -1.76
C VAL A 63 0.40 16.06 -0.23
N LEU A 64 -0.79 16.23 0.35
CA LEU A 64 -0.99 16.22 1.80
C LEU A 64 -1.56 14.86 2.22
N ILE A 65 -0.91 14.18 3.15
CA ILE A 65 -1.38 12.92 3.72
C ILE A 65 -1.97 13.21 5.10
N GLY A 66 -3.24 12.87 5.29
CA GLY A 66 -3.94 13.06 6.55
C GLY A 66 -4.24 11.74 7.26
N GLY A 67 -3.84 11.63 8.52
CA GLY A 67 -4.15 10.49 9.37
C GLY A 67 -4.74 10.86 10.74
N CYS A 68 -5.17 9.83 11.47
CA CYS A 68 -5.50 9.96 12.88
C CYS A 68 -4.23 10.21 13.71
N HIS A 69 -4.36 10.87 14.86
CA HIS A 69 -3.27 11.03 15.84
C HIS A 69 -2.67 9.68 16.24
N PRO A 70 -1.35 9.61 16.48
CA PRO A 70 -0.71 8.43 17.07
C PRO A 70 -1.43 8.02 18.37
N GLY A 71 -1.81 6.75 18.48
CA GLY A 71 -2.66 6.24 19.57
C GLY A 71 -4.14 6.13 19.22
N ASP A 72 -4.66 7.03 18.39
CA ASP A 72 -6.10 7.13 18.06
C ASP A 72 -6.47 6.48 16.73
N CYS A 73 -5.58 5.66 16.17
CA CYS A 73 -5.86 5.00 14.90
C CYS A 73 -7.02 4.03 15.05
N HIS A 74 -8.06 4.19 14.23
CA HIS A 74 -9.19 3.25 14.18
C HIS A 74 -8.74 1.80 13.92
N TYR A 75 -7.62 1.62 13.20
CA TYR A 75 -7.02 0.32 12.91
C TYR A 75 -5.81 0.01 13.80
N ARG A 76 -5.71 0.64 14.98
CA ARG A 76 -4.65 0.55 15.99
C ARG A 76 -3.29 1.09 15.55
N TYR A 77 -2.70 0.50 14.51
CA TYR A 77 -1.31 0.78 14.12
C TYR A 77 -1.13 1.38 12.72
N GLY A 78 -2.22 1.59 11.97
CA GLY A 78 -2.20 2.03 10.57
C GLY A 78 -1.38 3.31 10.33
N ASN A 79 -1.55 4.32 11.17
CA ASN A 79 -0.83 5.59 11.09
C ASN A 79 0.67 5.46 11.40
N TYR A 80 1.09 4.57 12.30
CA TYR A 80 2.50 4.32 12.56
C TYR A 80 3.22 3.72 11.33
N TYR A 81 2.55 2.85 10.57
CA TYR A 81 3.09 2.38 9.29
C TYR A 81 3.19 3.52 8.27
N ALA A 82 2.16 4.37 8.19
CA ALA A 82 2.18 5.55 7.32
C ALA A 82 3.34 6.49 7.66
N HIS A 83 3.61 6.74 8.95
CA HIS A 83 4.72 7.56 9.40
C HIS A 83 6.09 6.99 8.98
N ARG A 84 6.29 5.68 9.15
CA ARG A 84 7.52 5.01 8.69
C ARG A 84 7.72 5.12 7.17
N ARG A 85 6.66 4.90 6.39
CA ARG A 85 6.72 5.03 4.92
C ARG A 85 6.93 6.46 4.47
N TYR A 86 6.32 7.42 5.15
CA TYR A 86 6.54 8.84 4.89
C TYR A 86 8.03 9.21 5.07
N ASN A 87 8.67 8.75 6.14
CA ASN A 87 10.10 9.01 6.35
C ASN A 87 10.99 8.40 5.26
N LEU A 88 10.63 7.22 4.74
CA LEU A 88 11.31 6.64 3.58
C LEU A 88 11.05 7.45 2.31
N LEU A 89 9.79 7.78 2.03
CA LEU A 89 9.39 8.59 0.88
C LEU A 89 10.16 9.92 0.83
N GLN A 90 10.33 10.61 1.96
CA GLN A 90 11.08 11.86 2.04
C GLN A 90 12.54 11.72 1.56
N ARG A 91 13.19 10.58 1.83
CA ARG A 91 14.55 10.31 1.30
C ARG A 91 14.53 10.06 -0.21
N PHE A 92 13.49 9.40 -0.72
CA PHE A 92 13.36 9.17 -2.16
C PHE A 92 13.07 10.44 -2.95
N LEU A 93 12.26 11.36 -2.40
CA LEU A 93 12.00 12.65 -3.04
C LEU A 93 13.31 13.41 -3.28
N GLU A 94 14.21 13.40 -2.30
CA GLU A 94 15.54 14.01 -2.40
C GLU A 94 16.38 13.40 -3.53
N VAL A 95 16.43 12.07 -3.62
CA VAL A 95 17.17 11.36 -4.67
C VAL A 95 16.59 11.67 -6.06
N LEU A 96 15.28 11.84 -6.16
CA LEU A 96 14.59 12.18 -7.41
C LEU A 96 14.60 13.69 -7.72
N GLY A 97 15.23 14.52 -6.88
CA GLY A 97 15.29 15.97 -7.06
C GLY A 97 13.94 16.68 -6.88
N ILE A 98 12.99 16.05 -6.18
CA ILE A 98 11.69 16.64 -5.83
C ILE A 98 11.81 17.28 -4.44
N GLU A 99 11.34 18.52 -4.30
CA GLU A 99 11.37 19.24 -3.04
C GLU A 99 10.53 18.51 -1.98
N LYS A 100 11.14 18.21 -0.83
CA LYS A 100 10.54 17.44 0.27
C LYS A 100 9.22 18.03 0.75
N GLU A 101 9.13 19.35 0.74
CA GLU A 101 7.97 20.13 1.18
C GLU A 101 6.77 19.98 0.24
N ARG A 102 6.92 19.37 -0.94
CA ARG A 102 5.80 18.98 -1.79
C ARG A 102 4.98 17.82 -1.22
N VAL A 103 5.47 17.13 -0.19
CA VAL A 103 4.71 16.10 0.52
C VAL A 103 4.70 16.42 2.01
N ARG A 104 3.51 16.57 2.60
CA ARG A 104 3.34 16.78 4.04
C ARG A 104 2.50 15.65 4.63
N LEU A 105 2.90 15.12 5.77
CA LEU A 105 2.08 14.23 6.59
C LEU A 105 1.57 15.01 7.81
N GLU A 106 0.26 14.95 8.06
CA GLU A 106 -0.37 15.67 9.17
C GLU A 106 -1.37 14.78 9.92
N TRP A 107 -1.46 14.99 11.23
CA TRP A 107 -2.38 14.27 12.10
C TRP A 107 -3.56 15.16 12.48
N ILE A 108 -4.75 14.78 12.00
CA ILE A 108 -5.99 15.58 12.13
C ILE A 108 -7.11 14.63 12.54
N SER A 109 -7.67 14.85 13.74
CA SER A 109 -8.83 14.16 14.30
C SER A 109 -10.13 14.58 13.59
N GLY A 110 -11.19 13.80 13.80
CA GLY A 110 -12.52 14.14 13.27
C GLY A 110 -13.13 15.41 13.89
N ALA A 111 -12.63 15.86 15.06
CA ALA A 111 -13.10 17.07 15.74
C ALA A 111 -12.27 18.31 15.39
N GLU A 112 -11.20 18.17 14.61
CA GLU A 112 -10.22 19.23 14.32
C GLU A 112 -10.50 19.92 12.97
N GLY A 113 -11.74 20.38 12.74
CA GLY A 113 -12.12 21.03 11.47
C GLY A 113 -11.36 22.34 11.20
N LEU A 114 -11.12 23.15 12.24
CA LEU A 114 -10.31 24.38 12.12
C LEU A 114 -8.88 24.06 11.69
N LYS A 115 -8.27 23.05 12.31
CA LYS A 115 -6.91 22.61 12.00
C LYS A 115 -6.80 22.12 10.56
N PHE A 116 -7.81 21.38 10.07
CA PHE A 116 -7.83 20.96 8.66
C PHE A 116 -7.76 22.17 7.72
N ALA A 117 -8.61 23.18 7.93
CA ALA A 117 -8.62 24.38 7.09
C ALA A 117 -7.29 25.14 7.16
N GLN A 118 -6.71 25.27 8.35
CA GLN A 118 -5.41 25.90 8.57
C GLN A 118 -4.28 25.16 7.83
N VAL A 119 -4.16 23.85 8.04
CA VAL A 119 -3.14 23.02 7.39
C VAL A 119 -3.27 23.04 5.88
N ALA A 120 -4.50 22.93 5.35
CA ALA A 120 -4.74 22.99 3.91
C ALA A 120 -4.31 24.34 3.33
N THR A 121 -4.58 25.44 4.04
CA THR A 121 -4.17 26.78 3.65
C THR A 121 -2.65 26.93 3.68
N GLU A 122 -2.02 26.63 4.82
CA GLU A 122 -0.56 26.68 5.00
C GLU A 122 0.18 25.87 3.94
N PHE A 123 -0.28 24.64 3.69
CA PHE A 123 0.33 23.76 2.71
C PHE A 123 0.19 24.34 1.31
N THR A 124 -1.00 24.84 0.94
CA THR A 124 -1.22 25.47 -0.36
C THR A 124 -0.31 26.67 -0.57
N GLU A 125 -0.15 27.55 0.42
CA GLU A 125 0.77 28.69 0.34
C GLU A 125 2.23 28.24 0.19
N LYS A 126 2.64 27.21 0.94
CA LYS A 126 3.98 26.63 0.83
C LYS A 126 4.23 26.11 -0.59
N ILE A 127 3.30 25.36 -1.19
CA ILE A 127 3.46 24.87 -2.57
C ILE A 127 3.44 26.02 -3.58
N ARG A 128 2.58 27.03 -3.37
CA ARG A 128 2.56 28.23 -4.21
C ARG A 128 3.92 28.94 -4.23
N SER A 129 4.61 28.98 -3.08
CA SER A 129 5.96 29.57 -2.98
C SER A 129 7.04 28.76 -3.70
N LEU A 130 6.89 27.44 -3.80
CA LEU A 130 7.80 26.56 -4.55
C LEU A 130 7.57 26.63 -6.07
N GLY A 131 6.40 27.10 -6.49
CA GLY A 131 6.00 27.12 -7.90
C GLY A 131 5.62 25.73 -8.44
N PRO A 132 5.34 25.65 -9.75
CA PRO A 132 4.90 24.41 -10.39
C PRO A 132 5.96 23.33 -10.29
N ILE A 133 5.53 22.09 -10.10
CA ILE A 133 6.45 20.95 -10.08
C ILE A 133 7.09 20.75 -11.46
N LYS A 134 8.42 20.58 -11.48
CA LYS A 134 9.20 20.43 -12.73
C LYS A 134 9.48 18.95 -13.01
N ILE A 135 8.42 18.19 -13.24
CA ILE A 135 8.52 16.78 -13.67
C ILE A 135 8.04 16.68 -15.11
N GLU A 136 8.80 15.96 -15.95
CA GLU A 136 8.35 15.62 -17.30
C GLU A 136 7.07 14.78 -17.20
N ARG A 137 5.95 15.39 -17.63
CA ARG A 137 4.64 14.74 -17.68
C ARG A 137 4.62 13.78 -18.87
N ASN A 138 5.35 12.68 -18.77
CA ASN A 138 5.38 11.71 -19.84
C ASN A 138 4.19 10.76 -19.64
N HIS A 139 3.19 10.84 -20.52
CA HIS A 139 2.04 9.93 -20.55
C HIS A 139 2.45 8.46 -20.87
N LEU A 140 3.74 8.21 -21.06
CA LEU A 140 4.39 6.94 -21.37
C LEU A 140 5.23 6.38 -20.22
N ILE A 141 5.12 6.90 -18.98
CA ILE A 141 5.76 6.26 -17.84
C ILE A 141 5.11 4.89 -17.65
N ASP A 142 5.86 3.82 -17.91
CA ASP A 142 5.41 2.47 -17.63
C ASP A 142 5.31 2.29 -16.11
N TRP A 143 4.08 2.41 -15.61
CA TRP A 143 3.73 2.17 -14.22
C TRP A 143 4.26 0.81 -13.73
N LYS A 144 4.45 -0.20 -14.59
CA LYS A 144 5.07 -1.48 -14.18
C LYS A 144 6.55 -1.34 -13.82
N GLU A 145 7.34 -0.55 -14.56
CA GLU A 145 8.75 -0.34 -14.22
C GLU A 145 8.94 0.60 -13.03
N LEU A 146 8.14 1.67 -12.96
CA LEU A 146 8.18 2.56 -11.80
C LEU A 146 7.66 1.85 -10.54
N SER A 147 6.57 1.08 -10.63
CA SER A 147 6.10 0.25 -9.51
C SER A 147 7.12 -0.82 -9.14
N ARG A 148 7.99 -1.30 -10.03
CA ARG A 148 9.07 -2.22 -9.62
C ARG A 148 10.10 -1.55 -8.71
N VAL A 149 10.37 -0.25 -8.90
CA VAL A 149 11.27 0.57 -8.07
C VAL A 149 10.55 1.05 -6.81
N VAL A 150 9.32 1.54 -6.95
CA VAL A 150 8.51 2.09 -5.85
C VAL A 150 7.90 0.99 -4.98
N ALA A 151 7.63 -0.22 -5.50
CA ALA A 151 7.21 -1.38 -4.71
C ALA A 151 8.34 -1.89 -3.80
N ALA A 152 9.61 -1.59 -4.08
CA ALA A 152 10.68 -1.81 -3.11
C ALA A 152 10.51 -0.90 -1.86
N VAL A 153 9.75 0.19 -1.98
CA VAL A 153 9.52 1.23 -0.96
C VAL A 153 8.13 1.12 -0.29
N GLY A 154 7.21 0.35 -0.88
CA GLY A 154 5.83 0.14 -0.39
C GLY A 154 5.70 -0.89 0.75
N SER A 155 4.46 -1.15 1.20
CA SER A 155 4.16 -2.22 2.19
C SER A 155 4.58 -3.60 1.70
N ALA A 156 4.55 -3.78 0.39
CA ALA A 156 4.83 -5.01 -0.32
C ALA A 156 6.29 -5.07 -0.80
N GLY A 157 7.22 -4.44 -0.04
CA GLY A 157 8.66 -4.47 -0.29
C GLY A 157 9.06 -5.78 -0.96
N LYS A 158 9.74 -5.69 -2.11
CA LYS A 158 10.21 -6.89 -2.78
C LYS A 158 11.16 -7.62 -1.84
N VAL A 159 10.73 -8.79 -1.38
CA VAL A 159 11.58 -9.64 -0.57
C VAL A 159 12.53 -10.33 -1.53
N PHE A 160 13.81 -10.04 -1.35
CA PHE A 160 14.89 -10.73 -2.05
C PHE A 160 15.45 -11.78 -1.11
N TRP A 161 15.57 -13.01 -1.59
CA TRP A 161 16.22 -14.08 -0.87
C TRP A 161 17.59 -14.36 -1.50
N ASN A 162 18.59 -14.53 -0.64
CA ASN A 162 19.93 -14.95 -1.02
C ASN A 162 19.97 -16.39 -1.50
N GLU A 163 19.20 -17.22 -0.82
CA GLU A 163 19.15 -18.66 -1.01
C GLU A 163 17.91 -19.04 -1.81
N ALA A 164 17.95 -20.25 -2.35
CA ALA A 164 16.76 -20.86 -2.90
C ALA A 164 15.66 -20.97 -1.82
N LYS A 165 14.39 -20.86 -2.24
CA LYS A 165 13.25 -20.99 -1.35
C LYS A 165 12.15 -21.83 -1.98
N CYS A 166 11.40 -22.53 -1.14
CA CYS A 166 10.18 -23.20 -1.53
C CYS A 166 8.99 -22.24 -1.42
N MET A 167 8.22 -22.07 -2.50
CA MET A 167 7.07 -21.17 -2.48
C MET A 167 5.93 -21.67 -1.62
N THR A 168 5.77 -22.99 -1.49
CA THR A 168 4.75 -23.57 -0.63
C THR A 168 4.94 -23.13 0.83
N GLU A 169 6.19 -23.16 1.33
CA GLU A 169 6.53 -22.72 2.68
C GLU A 169 6.39 -21.21 2.87
N VAL A 170 6.83 -20.43 1.87
CA VAL A 170 6.68 -18.97 1.88
C VAL A 170 5.21 -18.58 1.95
N VAL A 171 4.35 -19.21 1.15
CA VAL A 171 2.91 -18.96 1.16
C VAL A 171 2.27 -19.36 2.48
N LEU A 172 2.60 -20.53 3.04
CA LEU A 172 2.08 -20.96 4.34
C LEU A 172 2.49 -20.00 5.47
N SER A 173 3.76 -19.58 5.48
CA SER A 173 4.28 -18.60 6.45
C SER A 173 3.60 -17.25 6.30
N PHE A 174 3.36 -16.81 5.06
CA PHE A 174 2.66 -15.56 4.79
C PHE A 174 1.18 -15.62 5.20
N LEU A 175 0.50 -16.75 4.95
CA LEU A 175 -0.88 -16.97 5.40
C LEU A 175 -0.99 -16.94 6.93
N ASP A 176 -0.06 -17.57 7.64
CA ASP A 176 0.01 -17.50 9.10
C ASP A 176 0.25 -16.07 9.60
N PHE A 177 1.16 -15.33 8.97
CA PHE A 177 1.37 -13.91 9.25
C PHE A 177 0.09 -13.09 9.05
N VAL A 178 -0.63 -13.30 7.93
CA VAL A 178 -1.88 -12.60 7.63
C VAL A 178 -2.97 -12.95 8.64
N GLN A 179 -3.07 -14.22 9.05
CA GLN A 179 -4.01 -14.66 10.08
C GLN A 179 -3.75 -13.99 11.43
N LYS A 180 -2.49 -13.94 11.88
CA LYS A 180 -2.08 -13.30 13.14
C LYS A 180 -2.27 -11.77 13.13
N ASN A 181 -2.14 -11.14 11.95
CA ASN A 181 -2.23 -9.68 11.80
C ASN A 181 -3.56 -9.21 11.21
N SER A 182 -4.55 -10.09 11.09
CA SER A 182 -5.86 -9.73 10.56
C SER A 182 -6.60 -8.81 11.53
N CYS A 183 -7.10 -7.67 11.02
CA CYS A 183 -7.99 -6.78 11.78
C CYS A 183 -9.42 -7.29 11.89
N ALA A 184 -9.72 -8.47 11.31
CA ALA A 184 -11.02 -9.15 11.34
C ALA A 184 -12.22 -8.41 10.69
N GLN A 185 -12.00 -7.27 10.03
CA GLN A 185 -13.10 -6.46 9.45
C GLN A 185 -13.72 -7.03 8.17
N CYS A 186 -13.04 -7.91 7.44
CA CYS A 186 -13.59 -8.53 6.23
C CYS A 186 -13.56 -10.06 6.36
N ILE A 187 -14.72 -10.68 6.11
CA ILE A 187 -14.92 -12.12 6.15
C ILE A 187 -13.95 -12.87 5.23
N PRO A 188 -13.71 -12.44 3.97
CA PRO A 188 -12.76 -13.10 3.07
C PRO A 188 -11.34 -13.18 3.64
N CYS A 189 -10.85 -12.12 4.29
CA CYS A 189 -9.54 -12.14 4.92
C CYS A 189 -9.54 -13.00 6.19
N ARG A 190 -10.46 -12.76 7.13
CA ARG A 190 -10.45 -13.41 8.45
C ARG A 190 -10.66 -14.92 8.37
N ILE A 191 -11.69 -15.34 7.62
CA ILE A 191 -12.09 -16.75 7.52
C ILE A 191 -11.49 -17.37 6.27
N GLY A 192 -11.53 -16.66 5.14
CA GLY A 192 -11.09 -17.22 3.87
C GLY A 192 -9.60 -17.58 3.85
N THR A 193 -8.71 -16.73 4.39
CA THR A 193 -7.27 -17.09 4.41
C THR A 193 -6.96 -18.25 5.36
N LYS A 194 -7.76 -18.45 6.42
CA LYS A 194 -7.70 -19.66 7.26
C LYS A 194 -8.13 -20.89 6.47
N ARG A 195 -9.20 -20.77 5.69
CA ARG A 195 -9.70 -21.86 4.85
C ARG A 195 -8.71 -22.26 3.76
N ILE A 196 -8.05 -21.29 3.13
CA ILE A 196 -6.94 -21.54 2.22
C ILE A 196 -5.84 -22.34 2.92
N GLN A 197 -5.43 -21.92 4.13
CA GLN A 197 -4.38 -22.60 4.88
C GLN A 197 -4.76 -24.06 5.18
N GLU A 198 -5.99 -24.32 5.63
CA GLU A 198 -6.52 -25.66 5.88
C GLU A 198 -6.52 -26.54 4.63
N VAL A 199 -7.03 -26.01 3.51
CA VAL A 199 -7.11 -26.73 2.23
C VAL A 199 -5.71 -27.03 1.70
N LEU A 200 -4.81 -26.04 1.71
CA LEU A 200 -3.43 -26.21 1.26
C LEU A 200 -2.69 -27.24 2.13
N SER A 201 -2.74 -27.13 3.46
CA SER A 201 -2.17 -28.14 4.37
C SER A 201 -2.77 -29.54 4.15
N GLY A 202 -4.07 -29.63 3.85
CA GLY A 202 -4.73 -30.88 3.53
C GLY A 202 -4.24 -31.52 2.23
N ILE A 203 -4.02 -30.71 1.19
CA ILE A 203 -3.42 -31.15 -0.08
C ILE A 203 -2.00 -31.67 0.14
N LEU A 204 -1.18 -30.96 0.92
CA LEU A 204 0.22 -31.33 1.18
C LEU A 204 0.35 -32.62 1.99
N SER A 205 -0.57 -32.86 2.93
CA SER A 205 -0.63 -34.10 3.72
C SER A 205 -1.30 -35.27 3.00
N GLY A 206 -1.83 -35.05 1.79
CA GLY A 206 -2.59 -36.05 1.04
C GLY A 206 -3.97 -36.40 1.65
N SER A 207 -4.45 -35.62 2.62
CA SER A 207 -5.70 -35.87 3.33
C SER A 207 -6.93 -35.32 2.58
N ILE A 208 -6.74 -34.42 1.61
CA ILE A 208 -7.81 -33.83 0.80
C ILE A 208 -7.47 -33.97 -0.69
N ASN A 209 -8.28 -34.75 -1.43
CA ASN A 209 -8.09 -35.04 -2.85
C ASN A 209 -9.36 -34.72 -3.67
N GLY A 210 -9.23 -34.64 -5.00
CA GLY A 210 -10.35 -34.49 -5.95
C GLY A 210 -10.53 -33.05 -6.44
N GLU A 211 -11.41 -32.29 -5.80
CA GLU A 211 -11.73 -30.90 -6.20
C GLU A 211 -10.99 -29.83 -5.38
N ALA A 212 -10.13 -30.24 -4.44
CA ALA A 212 -9.47 -29.34 -3.50
C ALA A 212 -8.63 -28.25 -4.17
N GLU A 213 -7.95 -28.60 -5.27
CA GLU A 213 -7.14 -27.65 -6.05
C GLU A 213 -8.00 -26.59 -6.74
N ARG A 214 -9.10 -27.02 -7.37
CA ARG A 214 -10.08 -26.10 -7.97
C ARG A 214 -10.68 -25.17 -6.91
N LEU A 215 -11.04 -25.71 -5.75
CA LEU A 215 -11.53 -24.93 -4.62
C LEU A 215 -10.48 -23.92 -4.14
N LEU A 216 -9.22 -24.33 -4.03
CA LEU A 216 -8.12 -23.47 -3.61
C LEU A 216 -7.91 -22.31 -4.59
N HIS A 217 -7.96 -22.56 -5.90
CA HIS A 217 -7.92 -21.52 -6.93
C HIS A 217 -9.06 -20.50 -6.78
N LEU A 218 -10.30 -20.99 -6.64
CA LEU A 218 -11.47 -20.13 -6.49
C LEU A 218 -11.38 -19.28 -5.21
N LEU A 219 -11.03 -19.90 -4.08
CA LEU A 219 -10.84 -19.19 -2.82
C LEU A 219 -9.75 -18.12 -2.93
N ALA A 220 -8.60 -18.45 -3.50
CA ALA A 220 -7.48 -17.53 -3.67
C ALA A 220 -7.86 -16.31 -4.53
N GLU A 221 -8.59 -16.55 -5.63
CA GLU A 221 -9.11 -15.49 -6.48
C GLU A 221 -10.11 -14.60 -5.77
N ASP A 222 -11.16 -15.18 -5.18
CA ASP A 222 -12.21 -14.43 -4.50
C ASP A 222 -11.67 -13.61 -3.35
N ILE A 223 -10.78 -14.17 -2.52
CA ILE A 223 -10.16 -13.45 -1.40
C ILE A 223 -9.28 -12.31 -1.90
N GLY A 224 -8.55 -12.53 -3.01
CA GLY A 224 -7.74 -11.54 -3.69
C GLY A 224 -8.54 -10.30 -4.13
N TYR A 225 -9.76 -10.50 -4.61
CA TYR A 225 -10.63 -9.43 -5.09
C TYR A 225 -11.54 -8.81 -4.01
N SER A 226 -12.02 -9.61 -3.06
CA SER A 226 -13.05 -9.20 -2.09
C SER A 226 -12.49 -8.67 -0.77
N SER A 227 -11.22 -8.90 -0.45
CA SER A 227 -10.59 -8.40 0.78
C SER A 227 -10.56 -6.87 0.83
N LYS A 228 -10.87 -6.28 2.00
CA LYS A 228 -10.98 -4.83 2.17
C LYS A 228 -9.63 -4.10 2.05
N CYS A 229 -8.52 -4.73 2.45
CA CYS A 229 -7.18 -4.15 2.43
C CYS A 229 -6.17 -5.09 1.76
N ASP A 230 -4.98 -4.57 1.43
CA ASP A 230 -3.99 -5.32 0.66
C ASP A 230 -3.42 -6.52 1.40
N LEU A 231 -3.45 -6.56 2.74
CA LEU A 231 -3.00 -7.74 3.50
C LEU A 231 -3.79 -9.00 3.07
N GLY A 232 -5.12 -8.90 3.01
CA GLY A 232 -5.97 -9.99 2.54
C GLY A 232 -5.90 -10.19 1.03
N ARG A 233 -5.81 -9.10 0.25
CA ARG A 233 -5.70 -9.20 -1.22
C ARG A 233 -4.41 -9.90 -1.64
N LEU A 234 -3.30 -9.57 -1.00
CA LEU A 234 -1.99 -10.18 -1.24
C LEU A 234 -1.98 -11.64 -0.83
N ALA A 235 -2.65 -12.01 0.27
CA ALA A 235 -2.77 -13.42 0.68
C ALA A 235 -3.39 -14.28 -0.44
N GLY A 236 -4.53 -13.84 -0.99
CA GLY A 236 -5.17 -14.53 -2.12
C GLY A 236 -4.29 -14.55 -3.37
N LYS A 237 -3.68 -13.41 -3.73
CA LYS A 237 -2.77 -13.33 -4.87
C LYS A 237 -1.55 -14.24 -4.71
N ALA A 238 -0.91 -14.28 -3.55
CA ALA A 238 0.29 -15.09 -3.28
C ALA A 238 0.00 -16.57 -3.50
N VAL A 239 -1.15 -17.06 -3.04
CA VAL A 239 -1.59 -18.44 -3.24
C VAL A 239 -1.87 -18.70 -4.72
N LYS A 240 -2.58 -17.80 -5.41
CA LYS A 240 -2.83 -17.93 -6.85
C LYS A 240 -1.53 -17.96 -7.67
N TYR A 241 -0.54 -17.14 -7.30
CA TYR A 241 0.78 -17.15 -7.93
C TYR A 241 1.52 -18.45 -7.68
N ALA A 242 1.54 -18.96 -6.44
CA ALA A 242 2.17 -20.25 -6.15
C ALA A 242 1.54 -21.39 -6.92
N LEU A 243 0.20 -21.42 -7.05
CA LEU A 243 -0.50 -22.43 -7.84
C LEU A 243 -0.18 -22.34 -9.33
N ASN A 244 -0.08 -21.14 -9.89
CA ASN A 244 0.15 -20.97 -11.33
C ASN A 244 1.62 -21.13 -11.75
N CYS A 245 2.55 -20.64 -10.93
CA CYS A 245 3.96 -20.51 -11.31
C CYS A 245 4.87 -21.50 -10.59
N CYS A 246 4.42 -22.08 -9.47
CA CYS A 246 5.25 -22.90 -8.57
C CYS A 246 4.51 -24.18 -8.18
N TYR A 247 3.64 -24.69 -9.06
CA TYR A 247 2.88 -25.92 -8.80
C TYR A 247 3.77 -27.13 -8.53
N GLU A 248 4.96 -27.16 -9.14
CA GLU A 248 5.97 -28.19 -8.93
C GLU A 248 6.43 -28.27 -7.47
N ASP A 249 6.48 -27.14 -6.73
CA ASP A 249 6.79 -27.14 -5.29
C ASP A 249 5.68 -27.82 -4.49
N ILE A 250 4.42 -27.62 -4.88
CA ILE A 250 3.26 -28.22 -4.21
C ILE A 250 3.24 -29.73 -4.47
N LEU A 251 3.52 -30.16 -5.70
CA LEU A 251 3.64 -31.57 -6.06
C LEU A 251 4.80 -32.24 -5.33
N ALA A 252 5.98 -31.60 -5.29
CA ALA A 252 7.13 -32.13 -4.58
C ALA A 252 6.82 -32.35 -3.09
N HIS A 253 6.16 -31.39 -2.44
CA HIS A 253 5.76 -31.54 -1.04
C HIS A 253 4.73 -32.66 -0.83
N LYS A 254 3.83 -32.89 -1.78
CA LYS A 254 2.88 -34.03 -1.75
C LYS A 254 3.61 -35.38 -1.79
N GLU A 255 4.76 -35.44 -2.48
CA GLU A 255 5.65 -36.60 -2.52
C GLU A 255 6.62 -36.66 -1.32
N GLY A 256 6.54 -35.71 -0.39
CA GLY A 256 7.38 -35.64 0.81
C GLY A 256 8.76 -35.01 0.59
N ILE A 257 8.98 -34.32 -0.53
CA ILE A 257 10.27 -33.74 -0.92
C ILE A 257 10.15 -32.21 -1.04
N CYS A 258 11.06 -31.45 -0.43
CA CYS A 258 11.19 -30.01 -0.67
C CYS A 258 12.38 -29.75 -1.61
N LYS A 259 12.12 -29.26 -2.82
CA LYS A 259 13.16 -29.04 -3.85
C LYS A 259 13.71 -27.61 -3.91
N GLU A 260 13.13 -26.68 -3.15
CA GLU A 260 13.48 -25.24 -3.18
C GLU A 260 13.63 -24.70 -4.61
N ASN A 261 12.62 -24.88 -5.46
CA ASN A 261 12.79 -24.65 -6.91
C ASN A 261 12.91 -23.15 -7.29
N ILE A 262 12.63 -22.21 -6.38
CA ILE A 262 12.87 -20.79 -6.67
C ILE A 262 14.32 -20.45 -6.38
N PRO A 263 15.12 -20.10 -7.39
CA PRO A 263 16.50 -19.69 -7.18
C PRO A 263 16.53 -18.38 -6.40
N GLY A 264 17.54 -18.25 -5.53
CA GLY A 264 17.86 -16.98 -4.87
C GLY A 264 18.07 -15.89 -5.92
N HIS A 265 17.46 -14.73 -5.69
CA HIS A 265 17.71 -13.54 -6.49
C HIS A 265 18.21 -12.46 -5.54
N PRO A 266 19.54 -12.27 -5.42
CA PRO A 266 20.14 -11.23 -4.58
C PRO A 266 19.94 -9.87 -5.25
N GLY A 267 18.67 -9.43 -5.40
CA GLY A 267 18.29 -8.26 -6.20
C GLY A 267 18.88 -6.93 -5.69
N TRP A 268 19.62 -6.96 -4.58
CA TRP A 268 20.46 -5.87 -4.12
C TRP A 268 21.82 -5.79 -4.83
N ASP A 269 22.33 -6.82 -5.51
CA ASP A 269 23.63 -6.73 -6.21
C ASP A 269 23.60 -5.70 -7.36
N LYS A 270 22.41 -5.47 -7.92
CA LYS A 270 22.15 -4.38 -8.89
C LYS A 270 21.96 -3.00 -8.25
N VAL A 271 21.86 -2.92 -6.93
CA VAL A 271 21.55 -1.71 -6.15
C VAL A 271 22.73 -1.29 -5.25
N VAL A 272 23.60 -2.22 -4.86
CA VAL A 272 24.72 -2.02 -3.92
C VAL A 272 26.08 -2.19 -4.61
N SER A 273 26.14 -1.98 -5.92
CA SER A 273 27.41 -1.67 -6.60
C SER A 273 27.64 -0.16 -6.57
N LEU A 274 27.95 0.34 -5.36
CA LEU A 274 28.59 1.63 -5.08
C LEU A 274 29.80 1.39 -4.18
#